data_AF-A0AAQ3MTS8-F1
#
_entry.id   AF-A0AAQ3MTS8-F1
#
_cell.length_a   1.000
_cell.length_b   1.000
_cell.length_c   1.000
_cell.angle_alpha   90.00
_cell.angle_beta   90.00
_cell.angle_gamma   90.00
#
_symmetry.space_group_name_H-M   'P 1'
#
loop_
_entity.id
_entity.type
_entity.pdbx_description
1 polymer ?
#
loop_
_entity_poly.entity_id
_entity_poly.type
_entity_poly.pdbx_seq_one_letter_code
_entity_poly.pdbx_strand_id
1 'polypeptide(L)'
;MQYLREDLLRIDECWIAARFDSLPHVVHILTSKDRDAAAQFLKEQSDIIEDVVDEVVHSYHSGFNRAIQNYSQILKLFSESTESISVLRVDLAEAKKRLSARNKQLHQLWYRSVTLRHIISLLDQIEDIAKVPARIEKLISEKQFYAAVQLHVQSVLMLERGLQNVRS
;
A
#
# COMPACT_ATOMS: atom_id res chain seq x y z
N MET A 1 -14.64 34.46 28.49
CA MET A 1 -15.16 34.91 27.16
C MET A 1 -16.44 35.75 27.21
N GLN A 2 -17.53 35.34 27.88
CA GLN A 2 -18.79 36.12 27.85
C GLN A 2 -18.73 37.37 28.75
N TYR A 3 -18.21 37.24 29.98
CA TYR A 3 -18.00 38.36 30.92
C TYR A 3 -17.01 39.40 30.37
N LEU A 4 -15.87 38.92 29.86
CA LEU A 4 -14.82 39.75 29.30
C LEU A 4 -15.27 40.54 28.06
N ARG A 5 -16.19 39.97 27.27
CA ARG A 5 -16.82 40.64 26.13
C ARG A 5 -17.77 41.74 26.59
N GLU A 6 -18.53 41.51 27.67
CA GLU A 6 -19.38 42.55 28.27
C GLU A 6 -18.55 43.70 28.82
N ASP A 7 -17.40 43.42 29.44
CA ASP A 7 -16.51 44.47 29.96
C ASP A 7 -15.82 45.27 28.85
N LEU A 8 -15.40 44.62 27.76
CA LEU A 8 -14.88 45.32 26.57
C LEU A 8 -15.93 46.20 25.89
N LEU A 9 -17.21 45.81 25.94
CA LEU A 9 -18.33 46.61 25.40
C LEU A 9 -18.62 47.87 26.23
N ARG A 10 -18.08 47.96 27.45
CA ARG A 10 -18.19 49.14 28.32
C ARG A 10 -17.09 50.17 28.05
N ILE A 11 -16.10 49.82 27.24
CA ILE A 11 -15.08 50.75 26.77
C ILE A 11 -15.71 51.61 25.68
N ASP A 12 -15.60 52.93 25.85
CA ASP A 12 -16.18 53.92 24.94
C ASP A 12 -15.56 53.78 23.52
N GLU A 13 -16.37 53.89 22.47
CA GLU A 13 -15.94 53.72 21.07
C GLU A 13 -14.80 54.68 20.67
N CYS A 14 -14.65 55.81 21.39
CA CYS A 14 -13.53 56.74 21.18
C CYS A 14 -12.14 56.10 21.38
N TRP A 15 -12.03 55.04 22.19
CA TRP A 15 -10.79 54.28 22.38
C TRP A 15 -10.49 53.29 21.25
N ILE A 16 -11.48 52.97 20.42
CA ILE A 16 -11.40 51.98 19.33
C ILE A 16 -11.07 52.66 17.99
N ALA A 17 -11.09 53.99 17.94
CA ALA A 17 -10.84 54.76 16.73
C ALA A 17 -9.40 54.55 16.20
N ALA A 18 -9.27 54.31 14.90
CA ALA A 18 -7.98 54.09 14.22
C ALA A 18 -7.00 55.28 14.34
N ARG A 19 -7.49 56.47 14.70
CA ARG A 19 -6.69 57.65 15.02
C ARG A 19 -7.10 58.17 16.39
N PHE A 20 -6.48 57.60 17.42
CA PHE A 20 -6.69 57.96 18.81
C PHE A 20 -6.24 59.41 19.07
N ASP A 21 -7.13 60.23 19.64
CA ASP A 21 -6.83 61.59 20.10
C ASP A 21 -6.89 61.61 21.63
N SER A 22 -5.72 61.76 22.26
CA SER A 22 -5.59 61.71 23.72
C SER A 22 -5.98 63.03 24.40
N LEU A 23 -6.00 64.15 23.66
CA LEU A 23 -6.17 65.47 24.25
C LEU A 23 -7.53 65.66 24.93
N PRO A 24 -8.67 65.26 24.35
CA PRO A 24 -9.97 65.35 25.02
C PRO A 24 -10.02 64.55 26.32
N HIS A 25 -9.36 63.40 26.39
CA HIS A 25 -9.34 62.52 27.56
C HIS A 25 -8.46 63.09 28.68
N VAL A 26 -7.28 63.61 28.34
CA VAL A 26 -6.40 64.30 29.29
C VAL A 26 -7.07 65.55 29.83
N VAL A 27 -7.74 66.33 28.98
CA VAL A 27 -8.50 67.52 29.41
C VAL A 27 -9.66 67.12 30.31
N HIS A 28 -10.38 66.04 30.00
CA HIS A 28 -11.46 65.53 30.85
C HIS A 28 -10.96 65.14 32.25
N ILE A 29 -9.82 64.44 32.35
CA ILE A 29 -9.19 64.07 33.62
C ILE A 29 -8.72 65.31 34.40
N LEU A 30 -8.16 66.31 33.72
CA LEU A 30 -7.68 67.54 34.37
C LEU A 30 -8.81 68.51 34.77
N THR A 31 -9.96 68.42 34.10
CA THR A 31 -11.13 69.29 34.33
C THR A 31 -12.17 68.64 35.25
N SER A 32 -12.04 67.35 35.56
CA SER A 32 -12.94 66.66 36.50
C SER A 32 -12.79 67.22 37.92
N LYS A 33 -13.91 67.19 38.67
CA LYS A 33 -13.93 67.60 40.08
C LYS A 33 -13.10 66.69 40.99
N ASP A 34 -12.91 65.44 40.56
CA ASP A 34 -12.12 64.42 41.23
C ASP A 34 -11.18 63.79 40.19
N ARG A 35 -9.95 64.30 40.17
CA ARG A 35 -8.92 63.93 39.18
C ARG A 35 -8.31 62.57 39.48
N ASP A 36 -8.16 62.28 40.77
CA ASP A 36 -7.60 61.02 41.25
C ASP A 36 -8.56 59.87 40.93
N ALA A 37 -9.87 60.06 41.15
CA ALA A 37 -10.88 59.06 40.76
C ALA A 37 -10.91 58.81 39.24
N ALA A 38 -10.77 59.86 38.41
CA ALA A 38 -10.77 59.72 36.95
C ALA A 38 -9.51 59.01 36.43
N ALA A 39 -8.34 59.29 37.02
CA ALA A 39 -7.09 58.59 36.71
C ALA A 39 -7.13 57.13 37.15
N GLN A 40 -7.71 56.85 38.32
CA GLN A 40 -7.86 55.50 38.85
C GLN A 40 -8.82 54.66 37.99
N PHE A 41 -9.93 55.23 37.53
CA PHE A 41 -10.84 54.58 36.59
C PHE A 41 -10.15 54.21 35.26
N LEU A 42 -9.33 55.11 34.70
CA LEU A 42 -8.57 54.81 33.49
C LEU A 42 -7.56 53.67 33.71
N LYS A 43 -6.92 53.65 34.88
CA LYS A 43 -6.00 52.58 35.24
C LYS A 43 -6.71 51.23 35.36
N GLU A 44 -7.88 51.20 36.02
CA GLU A 44 -8.71 49.99 36.11
C GLU A 44 -9.13 49.49 34.72
N GLN A 45 -9.49 50.37 33.78
CA GLN A 45 -9.78 49.97 32.40
C GLN A 45 -8.55 49.43 31.67
N SER A 46 -7.37 50.02 31.90
CA SER A 46 -6.11 49.53 31.32
C SER A 46 -5.75 48.13 31.84
N ASP A 47 -5.89 47.91 33.15
CA ASP A 47 -5.60 46.63 33.79
C ASP A 47 -6.55 45.53 33.25
N ILE A 48 -7.84 45.85 33.06
CA ILE A 48 -8.82 44.93 32.43
C ILE A 48 -8.40 44.57 31.00
N ILE A 49 -7.95 45.53 30.19
CA ILE A 49 -7.50 45.27 28.81
C ILE A 49 -6.26 44.39 28.80
N GLU A 50 -5.31 44.61 29.72
CA GLU A 50 -4.10 43.80 29.83
C GLU A 50 -4.44 42.33 30.16
N ASP A 51 -5.33 42.11 31.14
CA ASP A 51 -5.84 40.77 31.49
C ASP A 51 -6.51 40.09 30.28
N VAL A 52 -7.29 40.85 29.48
CA VAL A 52 -7.91 40.33 28.26
C VAL A 52 -6.87 39.91 27.23
N VAL A 53 -5.88 40.76 26.98
CA VAL A 53 -4.84 40.50 25.99
C VAL A 53 -4.05 39.26 26.38
N ASP A 54 -3.68 39.13 27.66
CA ASP A 54 -2.96 37.96 28.16
C ASP A 54 -3.78 36.67 28.03
N GLU A 55 -5.08 36.70 28.33
CA GLU A 55 -5.95 35.54 28.16
C GLU A 55 -6.08 35.14 26.68
N VAL A 56 -6.20 36.12 25.77
CA VAL A 56 -6.24 35.89 24.32
C VAL A 56 -4.93 35.29 23.84
N VAL A 57 -3.79 35.88 24.20
CA VAL A 57 -2.46 35.38 23.84
C VAL A 57 -2.27 33.96 24.35
N HIS A 58 -2.63 33.68 25.60
CA HIS A 58 -2.52 32.34 26.19
C HIS A 58 -3.40 31.32 25.46
N SER A 59 -4.65 31.70 25.14
CA SER A 59 -5.60 30.86 24.41
C SER A 59 -5.06 30.46 23.03
N TYR A 60 -4.56 31.43 22.25
CA TYR A 60 -4.04 31.18 20.91
C TYR A 60 -2.67 30.48 20.92
N HIS A 61 -1.80 30.79 21.89
CA HIS A 61 -0.47 30.17 21.98
C HIS A 61 -0.56 28.65 22.18
N SER A 62 -1.51 28.19 23.01
CA SER A 62 -1.73 26.76 23.24
C SER A 62 -2.25 26.03 22.00
N GLY A 63 -3.22 26.62 21.29
CA GLY A 63 -3.79 26.07 20.05
C GLY A 63 -2.77 26.04 18.91
N PHE A 64 -1.99 27.11 18.76
CA PHE A 64 -0.94 27.22 17.76
C PHE A 64 0.16 26.18 17.98
N ASN A 65 0.65 26.03 19.21
CA ASN A 65 1.65 25.01 19.51
C ASN A 65 1.14 23.58 19.27
N ARG A 66 -0.12 23.30 19.64
CA ARG A 66 -0.75 22.00 19.32
C ARG A 66 -0.85 21.77 17.81
N ALA A 67 -1.22 22.79 17.05
CA ALA A 67 -1.29 22.69 15.59
C ALA A 67 0.10 22.42 14.96
N ILE A 68 1.14 23.10 15.44
CA ILE A 68 2.53 22.86 15.00
C ILE A 68 2.99 21.43 15.35
N GLN A 69 2.71 20.97 16.56
CA GLN A 69 3.07 19.62 16.99
C GLN A 69 2.37 18.56 16.15
N ASN A 70 1.06 18.70 15.93
CA ASN A 70 0.28 17.80 15.09
C ASN A 70 0.81 17.79 13.65
N TYR A 71 1.12 18.96 13.09
CA TYR A 71 1.69 19.04 11.74
C TYR A 71 3.04 18.34 11.64
N SER A 72 3.92 18.53 12.64
CA SER A 72 5.22 17.85 12.71
C SER A 72 5.06 16.34 12.83
N GLN A 73 4.09 15.87 13.61
CA GLN A 73 3.77 14.45 13.72
C GLN A 73 3.25 13.88 12.40
N ILE A 74 2.36 14.60 11.71
CA ILE A 74 1.87 14.20 10.38
C ILE A 74 3.05 14.08 9.40
N LEU A 75 3.94 15.07 9.34
CA LEU A 75 5.13 15.01 8.47
C LEU A 75 6.01 13.79 8.79
N LYS A 76 6.22 13.48 10.07
CA LYS A 76 6.98 12.28 10.49
C LYS A 76 6.31 11.01 9.98
N LEU A 77 5.01 10.87 10.17
CA LEU A 77 4.23 9.71 9.70
C LEU A 77 4.28 9.58 8.16
N PHE A 78 4.22 10.68 7.43
CA PHE A 78 4.37 10.68 5.97
C PHE A 78 5.77 10.23 5.54
N SER A 79 6.81 10.67 6.23
CA SER A 79 8.20 10.25 5.96
C SER A 79 8.37 8.75 6.22
N GLU A 80 7.90 8.25 7.37
CA GLU A 80 7.94 6.84 7.73
C GLU A 80 7.14 5.97 6.74
N SER A 81 5.97 6.46 6.30
CA SER A 81 5.14 5.78 5.31
C SER A 81 5.85 5.71 3.96
N THR A 82 6.50 6.79 3.53
CA THR A 82 7.27 6.84 2.27
C THR A 82 8.43 5.85 2.31
N GLU A 83 9.18 5.80 3.41
CA GLU A 83 10.25 4.83 3.62
C GLU A 83 9.72 3.39 3.61
N SER A 84 8.64 3.12 4.34
CA SER A 84 8.00 1.81 4.40
C SER A 84 7.54 1.33 3.01
N ILE A 85 6.93 2.22 2.21
CA ILE A 85 6.55 1.92 0.83
C ILE A 85 7.78 1.57 -0.02
N SER A 86 8.88 2.29 0.16
CA SER A 86 10.12 2.01 -0.58
C SER A 86 10.67 0.61 -0.29
N VAL A 87 10.67 0.19 0.98
CA VAL A 87 11.07 -1.15 1.41
C VAL A 87 10.12 -2.21 0.83
N LEU A 88 8.79 -2.00 0.98
CA LEU A 88 7.78 -2.92 0.44
C LEU A 88 7.91 -3.12 -1.08
N ARG A 89 8.27 -2.07 -1.83
CA ARG A 89 8.51 -2.19 -3.28
C ARG A 89 9.71 -3.08 -3.59
N VAL A 90 10.79 -2.99 -2.81
CA VAL A 90 11.98 -3.84 -2.96
C VAL A 90 11.62 -5.29 -2.63
N ASP A 91 10.94 -5.52 -1.52
CA ASP A 91 10.53 -6.87 -1.08
C ASP A 91 9.60 -7.53 -2.10
N LEU A 92 8.64 -6.79 -2.65
CA LEU A 92 7.74 -7.28 -3.69
C LEU A 92 8.49 -7.62 -4.97
N ALA A 93 9.48 -6.81 -5.38
CA ALA A 93 10.29 -7.09 -6.56
C ALA A 93 11.12 -8.38 -6.38
N GLU A 94 11.70 -8.60 -5.20
CA GLU A 94 12.45 -9.81 -4.87
C GLU A 94 11.52 -11.05 -4.80
N ALA A 95 10.35 -10.91 -4.18
CA ALA A 95 9.33 -11.97 -4.16
C ALA A 95 8.88 -12.36 -5.59
N LYS A 96 8.63 -11.37 -6.45
CA LYS A 96 8.29 -11.58 -7.87
C LYS A 96 9.42 -12.33 -8.60
N LYS A 97 10.68 -11.97 -8.36
CA LYS A 97 11.84 -12.63 -8.96
C LYS A 97 11.93 -14.10 -8.54
N ARG A 98 11.78 -14.39 -7.24
CA ARG A 98 11.78 -15.76 -6.71
C ARG A 98 10.66 -16.60 -7.29
N LEU A 99 9.44 -16.05 -7.34
CA LEU A 99 8.28 -16.75 -7.92
C LEU A 99 8.48 -17.03 -9.42
N SER A 100 9.01 -16.06 -10.16
CA SER A 100 9.30 -16.22 -11.59
C SER A 100 10.35 -17.30 -11.86
N ALA A 101 11.39 -17.39 -11.02
CA ALA A 101 12.40 -18.45 -11.12
C ALA A 101 11.77 -19.83 -10.84
N ARG A 102 10.93 -19.95 -9.80
CA ARG A 102 10.20 -21.19 -9.49
C ARG A 102 9.25 -21.61 -10.62
N ASN A 103 8.57 -20.66 -11.26
CA ASN A 103 7.69 -20.95 -12.39
C ASN A 103 8.48 -21.54 -13.58
N LYS A 104 9.66 -21.00 -13.89
CA LYS A 104 10.55 -21.54 -14.94
C LYS A 104 10.99 -22.97 -14.62
N GLN A 105 11.38 -23.25 -13.38
CA GLN A 105 11.74 -24.60 -12.94
C GLN A 105 10.57 -25.58 -13.04
N LEU A 106 9.36 -25.14 -12.64
CA LEU A 106 8.16 -25.97 -12.75
C LEU A 106 7.83 -26.31 -14.21
N HIS A 107 7.96 -25.34 -15.12
CA HIS A 107 7.76 -25.56 -16.54
C HIS A 107 8.76 -26.57 -17.12
N GLN A 108 10.03 -26.48 -16.71
CA GLN A 108 11.05 -27.47 -17.09
C GLN A 108 10.73 -28.88 -16.57
N LEU A 109 10.30 -28.99 -15.31
CA LEU A 109 9.90 -30.27 -14.72
C LEU A 109 8.67 -30.85 -15.41
N TRP A 110 7.70 -30.01 -15.76
CA TRP A 110 6.53 -30.43 -16.50
C TRP A 110 6.90 -30.95 -17.90
N TYR A 111 7.74 -30.22 -18.64
CA TYR A 111 8.21 -30.68 -19.96
C TYR A 111 8.94 -32.02 -19.83
N ARG A 112 9.86 -32.15 -18.87
CA ARG A 112 10.57 -33.40 -18.59
C ARG A 112 9.60 -34.53 -18.24
N SER A 113 8.55 -34.24 -17.48
CA SER A 113 7.51 -35.21 -17.13
C SER A 113 6.70 -35.68 -18.35
N VAL A 114 6.36 -34.76 -19.26
CA VAL A 114 5.70 -35.09 -20.55
C VAL A 114 6.62 -35.97 -21.41
N THR A 115 7.89 -35.59 -21.56
CA THR A 115 8.88 -36.37 -22.32
C THR A 115 9.06 -37.76 -21.74
N LEU A 116 9.18 -37.89 -20.41
CA LEU A 116 9.31 -39.19 -19.76
C LEU A 116 8.09 -40.08 -19.97
N ARG A 117 6.87 -39.53 -19.89
CA ARG A 117 5.65 -40.28 -20.22
C ARG A 117 5.66 -40.79 -21.66
N HIS A 118 6.12 -39.96 -22.60
CA HIS A 118 6.23 -40.38 -23.99
C HIS A 118 7.27 -41.50 -24.17
N ILE A 119 8.44 -41.38 -23.53
CA ILE A 119 9.46 -42.43 -23.54
C ILE A 119 8.91 -43.74 -22.97
N ILE A 120 8.19 -43.70 -21.84
CA ILE A 120 7.57 -44.90 -21.26
C ILE A 120 6.60 -45.54 -22.26
N SER A 121 5.73 -44.76 -22.91
CA SER A 121 4.81 -45.28 -23.92
C SER A 121 5.52 -45.93 -25.12
N LEU A 122 6.68 -45.40 -25.54
CA LEU A 122 7.48 -46.02 -26.60
C LEU A 122 8.13 -47.32 -26.13
N LEU A 123 8.62 -47.35 -24.89
CA LEU A 123 9.20 -48.56 -24.30
C LEU A 123 8.15 -49.68 -24.18
N ASP A 124 6.92 -49.37 -23.77
CA ASP A 124 5.82 -50.33 -23.74
C ASP A 124 5.53 -50.90 -25.13
N GLN A 125 5.49 -50.04 -26.17
CA GLN A 125 5.30 -50.48 -27.56
C GLN A 125 6.43 -51.40 -28.04
N ILE A 126 7.69 -51.06 -27.72
CA ILE A 126 8.85 -51.88 -28.05
C ILE A 126 8.74 -53.25 -27.36
N GLU A 127 8.35 -53.28 -26.09
CA GLU A 127 8.18 -54.54 -25.35
C GLU A 127 7.09 -55.42 -25.95
N ASP A 128 5.95 -54.84 -26.34
CA ASP A 128 4.86 -55.56 -26.99
C ASP A 128 5.30 -56.16 -28.33
N ILE A 129 6.05 -55.40 -29.14
CA ILE A 129 6.61 -55.87 -30.41
C ILE A 129 7.65 -56.96 -30.19
N ALA A 130 8.51 -56.84 -29.17
CA ALA A 130 9.53 -57.84 -28.86
C ALA A 130 8.94 -59.22 -28.55
N LYS A 131 7.69 -59.28 -28.07
CA LYS A 131 6.95 -60.54 -27.80
C LYS A 131 6.30 -61.16 -29.05
N VAL A 132 6.19 -60.41 -30.16
CA VAL A 132 5.49 -60.87 -31.37
C VAL A 132 6.16 -62.07 -32.05
N PRO A 133 7.50 -62.14 -32.22
CA PRO A 133 8.14 -63.28 -32.88
C PRO A 133 7.81 -64.62 -32.21
N ALA A 134 7.88 -64.70 -30.88
CA ALA A 134 7.54 -65.91 -30.14
C ALA A 134 6.06 -66.31 -30.31
N ARG A 135 5.15 -65.34 -30.39
CA ARG A 135 3.72 -65.59 -30.66
C ARG A 135 3.51 -66.10 -32.09
N ILE A 136 4.22 -65.53 -33.06
CA ILE A 136 4.19 -65.97 -34.46
C ILE A 136 4.70 -67.41 -34.58
N GLU A 137 5.83 -67.74 -33.96
CA GLU A 137 6.40 -69.10 -33.95
C GLU A 137 5.39 -70.12 -33.38
N LYS A 138 4.71 -69.76 -32.28
CA LYS A 138 3.65 -70.59 -31.71
C LYS A 138 2.50 -70.81 -32.71
N LEU A 139 1.97 -69.76 -33.32
CA LEU A 139 0.88 -69.86 -34.30
C LEU A 139 1.26 -70.69 -35.53
N ILE A 140 2.51 -70.58 -36.00
CA ILE A 140 3.06 -71.39 -37.08
C ILE A 140 3.11 -72.87 -36.68
N SER A 141 3.57 -73.17 -35.46
CA SER A 141 3.62 -74.56 -34.94
C SER A 141 2.22 -75.21 -34.85
N GLU A 142 1.20 -74.39 -34.58
CA GLU A 142 -0.22 -74.79 -34.54
C GLU A 142 -0.88 -74.81 -35.93
N LYS A 143 -0.11 -74.55 -37.02
CA LYS A 143 -0.58 -74.43 -38.42
C LYS A 143 -1.59 -73.31 -38.66
N GLN A 144 -1.66 -72.31 -37.78
CA GLN A 144 -2.54 -71.13 -37.89
C GLN A 144 -1.88 -70.01 -38.69
N PHE A 145 -1.51 -70.28 -39.95
CA PHE A 145 -0.71 -69.35 -40.76
C PHE A 145 -1.38 -68.00 -41.02
N TYR A 146 -2.70 -67.98 -41.22
CA TYR A 146 -3.44 -66.74 -41.44
C TYR A 146 -3.38 -65.80 -40.23
N ALA A 147 -3.56 -66.34 -39.02
CA ALA A 147 -3.45 -65.58 -37.78
C ALA A 147 -2.03 -65.06 -37.54
N ALA A 148 -1.01 -65.86 -37.88
CA ALA A 148 0.39 -65.44 -37.79
C ALA A 148 0.71 -64.25 -38.71
N VAL A 149 0.23 -64.27 -39.95
CA VAL A 149 0.41 -63.16 -40.90
C VAL A 149 -0.36 -61.92 -40.45
N GLN A 150 -1.60 -62.06 -39.97
CA GLN A 150 -2.36 -60.94 -39.42
C GLN A 150 -1.63 -60.28 -38.24
N LEU A 151 -1.13 -61.07 -37.30
CA LEU A 151 -0.38 -60.57 -36.15
C LEU A 151 0.89 -59.82 -36.58
N HIS A 152 1.60 -60.34 -37.59
CA HIS A 152 2.79 -59.69 -38.14
C HIS A 152 2.45 -58.32 -38.76
N VAL A 153 1.47 -58.27 -39.66
CA VAL A 153 1.03 -57.02 -40.30
C VAL A 153 0.58 -55.99 -39.26
N GLN A 154 -0.17 -56.44 -38.24
CA GLN A 154 -0.64 -55.55 -37.17
C GLN A 154 0.51 -54.99 -36.34
N SER A 155 1.53 -55.80 -36.04
CA SER A 155 2.71 -55.36 -35.28
C SER A 155 3.58 -54.35 -36.05
N VAL A 156 3.71 -54.49 -37.38
CA VAL A 156 4.41 -53.51 -38.23
C VAL A 156 3.68 -52.16 -38.24
N LEU A 157 2.35 -52.18 -38.36
CA LEU A 157 1.52 -50.96 -38.30
C LEU A 157 1.61 -50.24 -36.95
N MET A 158 1.69 -50.99 -35.85
CA MET A 158 1.90 -50.40 -34.51
C MET A 158 3.25 -49.68 -34.42
N LEU A 159 4.29 -50.26 -35.01
CA LEU A 159 5.65 -49.70 -35.06
C LEU A 159 5.69 -48.40 -35.86
N GLU A 160 5.07 -48.37 -37.04
CA GLU A 160 5.00 -47.17 -37.88
C GLU A 160 4.30 -46.00 -37.17
N ARG A 161 3.20 -46.28 -36.48
CA ARG A 161 2.45 -45.26 -35.71
C ARG A 161 3.24 -44.76 -34.51
N GLY A 162 3.97 -45.64 -33.82
CA GLY A 162 4.87 -45.28 -32.73
C GLY A 162 5.97 -44.33 -33.18
N LEU A 163 6.59 -44.60 -34.34
CA LEU A 163 7.68 -43.80 -34.91
C LEU A 163 7.24 -42.43 -35.44
N GLN A 164 6.00 -42.29 -35.92
CA GLN A 164 5.46 -41.00 -36.36
C GLN A 164 5.34 -40.00 -35.20
N ASN A 165 4.97 -40.48 -34.01
CA ASN A 165 4.83 -39.65 -32.81
C ASN A 165 6.17 -39.12 -32.25
N VAL A 166 7.31 -39.69 -32.70
CA VAL A 166 8.67 -39.26 -32.29
C VAL A 166 9.21 -38.14 -33.19
N ARG A 167 8.66 -37.99 -34.41
CA ARG A 167 9.12 -37.00 -35.40
C ARG A 167 8.34 -35.68 -35.39
N SER A 168 7.21 -35.62 -34.69
CA SER A 168 6.36 -34.44 -34.49
C SER A 168 6.66 -33.75 -33.16
#